data_AF-A0A534UE07-F1
#
_entry.id   AF-A0A534UE07-F1
#
_cell.length_a   1.000
_cell.length_b   1.000
_cell.length_c   1.000
_cell.angle_alpha   90.00
_cell.angle_beta   90.00
_cell.angle_gamma   90.00
#
_symmetry.space_group_name_H-M   'P 1'
#
loop_
_entity.id
_entity.type
_entity.pdbx_description
1 polymer ?
#
loop_
_entity_poly.entity_id
_entity_poly.type
_entity_poly.pdbx_seq_one_letter_code
_entity_poly.pdbx_strand_id
1 'polypeptide(L)'
;MIDRGDAFIVSLDLRVSEILDRCTRCARCVEVCPTAGPAGIDTREPAAIVGDVLDILRGGGDAASRGARWAQSCTGSGRCLSACDDGVNPRFMLAATRLKLNQRRAVKERHVTGQAGFQKMSEAVKVLSRVQLPADLLARITRSARADSEAVTDVVMYLGCNVLKTPHIALLCLEVLNRIGARYKVFGGPANCCGVIQYRAGDAKASGRIGGNTVAGFAGTGASRVLTWCPTCNIQLSEIVVPSTEAAFALQHVIPYIAARIELLRPHFIHPVHKRVALHEHPGVAGVTEGVTQILTAIPGVELVDLGQPRVGYMCNSLAPVPAYKRELHARELDAAAAAGVDCLVGIYHACHRELCAHEATSPFKIVNFLELVGEAMGVESQDLFKQWKMMQDVDRVLAEVAEQATTAGLDLDTVREVLVAHMLREQPLPVGPRKPSAPAPVAPPHGFFPE
;
A
#
# COMPACT_ATOMS: atom_id res chain seq x y z
N MET A 1 -29.54 -10.03 -16.71
CA MET A 1 -28.31 -10.04 -15.88
C MET A 1 -28.02 -8.61 -15.47
N ILE A 2 -27.94 -8.32 -14.17
CA ILE A 2 -27.56 -6.99 -13.67
C ILE A 2 -26.09 -6.74 -14.02
N ASP A 3 -25.75 -5.56 -14.56
CA ASP A 3 -24.35 -5.17 -14.78
C ASP A 3 -23.58 -5.21 -13.45
N ARG A 4 -22.36 -5.76 -13.45
CA ARG A 4 -21.56 -5.88 -12.22
C ARG A 4 -21.31 -4.54 -11.54
N GLY A 5 -21.21 -3.46 -12.31
CA GLY A 5 -21.08 -2.11 -11.76
C GLY A 5 -22.34 -1.66 -11.03
N ASP A 6 -23.53 -2.00 -11.53
CA ASP A 6 -24.79 -1.66 -10.89
C ASP A 6 -25.03 -2.51 -9.63
N ALA A 7 -24.74 -3.82 -9.67
CA ALA A 7 -24.78 -4.69 -8.48
C ALA A 7 -23.82 -4.21 -7.38
N PHE A 8 -22.63 -3.75 -7.76
CA PHE A 8 -21.66 -3.16 -6.83
C PHE A 8 -22.18 -1.89 -6.15
N ILE A 9 -22.87 -1.01 -6.88
CA ILE A 9 -23.46 0.21 -6.30
C ILE A 9 -24.55 -0.16 -5.28
N VAL A 10 -25.44 -1.11 -5.62
CA VAL A 10 -26.48 -1.59 -4.70
C VAL A 10 -25.86 -2.13 -3.40
N SER A 11 -24.81 -2.95 -3.50
CA SER A 11 -24.08 -3.45 -2.32
C SER A 11 -23.46 -2.34 -1.48
N LEU A 12 -22.89 -1.30 -2.11
CA LEU A 12 -22.37 -0.14 -1.38
C LEU A 12 -23.47 0.62 -0.65
N ASP A 13 -24.59 0.87 -1.29
CA ASP A 13 -25.70 1.61 -0.68
C ASP A 13 -26.33 0.83 0.49
N LEU A 14 -26.45 -0.51 0.39
CA LEU A 14 -26.89 -1.36 1.52
C LEU A 14 -25.97 -1.23 2.73
N ARG A 15 -24.65 -1.28 2.51
CA ARG A 15 -23.67 -1.15 3.60
C ARG A 15 -23.62 0.26 4.18
N VAL A 16 -23.91 1.29 3.38
CA VAL A 16 -24.10 2.65 3.89
C VAL A 16 -25.33 2.72 4.80
N SER A 17 -26.44 2.08 4.42
CA SER A 17 -27.63 1.99 5.28
C SER A 17 -27.31 1.27 6.60
N GLU A 18 -26.58 0.15 6.58
CA GLU A 18 -26.15 -0.54 7.81
C GLU A 18 -25.31 0.36 8.73
N ILE A 19 -24.44 1.21 8.17
CA ILE A 19 -23.70 2.21 8.96
C ILE A 19 -24.66 3.22 9.59
N LEU A 20 -25.61 3.75 8.81
CA LEU A 20 -26.58 4.75 9.28
C LEU A 20 -27.47 4.22 10.39
N ASP A 21 -27.81 2.92 10.36
CA ASP A 21 -28.64 2.24 11.35
C ASP A 21 -27.87 1.91 12.63
N ARG A 22 -26.60 1.52 12.53
CA ARG A 22 -25.79 1.08 13.68
C ARG A 22 -25.02 2.19 14.38
N CYS A 23 -24.66 3.26 13.66
CA CYS A 23 -23.78 4.29 14.23
C CYS A 23 -24.47 5.11 15.33
N THR A 24 -24.01 4.95 16.56
CA THR A 24 -24.51 5.64 17.76
C THR A 24 -24.01 7.09 17.92
N ARG A 25 -23.13 7.55 17.02
CA ARG A 25 -22.44 8.85 17.11
C ARG A 25 -21.55 9.03 18.37
N CYS A 26 -21.13 7.94 19.01
CA CYS A 26 -20.25 7.97 20.19
C CYS A 26 -18.86 8.58 19.93
N ALA A 27 -18.43 8.69 18.67
CA ALA A 27 -17.22 9.38 18.22
C ALA A 27 -15.86 8.83 18.68
N ARG A 28 -15.80 7.66 19.32
CA ARG A 28 -14.55 6.95 19.62
C ARG A 28 -13.62 6.81 18.41
N CYS A 29 -14.19 6.62 17.21
CA CYS A 29 -13.43 6.54 15.96
C CYS A 29 -12.68 7.84 15.59
N VAL A 30 -13.19 9.00 16.02
CA VAL A 30 -12.53 10.30 15.86
C VAL A 30 -11.45 10.47 16.92
N GLU A 31 -11.73 10.10 18.17
CA GLU A 31 -10.82 10.24 19.31
C GLU A 31 -9.52 9.44 19.13
N VAL A 32 -9.61 8.22 18.58
CA VAL A 32 -8.43 7.39 18.31
C VAL A 32 -7.75 7.69 16.97
N CYS A 33 -8.25 8.65 16.19
CA CYS A 33 -7.78 8.90 14.83
C CYS A 33 -6.40 9.59 14.85
N PRO A 34 -5.33 8.95 14.33
CA PRO A 34 -3.98 9.52 14.38
C PRO A 34 -3.77 10.64 13.35
N THR A 35 -4.77 10.91 12.51
CA THR A 35 -4.66 11.84 11.38
C THR A 35 -5.48 13.11 11.59
N ALA A 36 -6.48 13.09 12.48
CA ALA A 36 -7.38 14.24 12.66
C ALA A 36 -6.62 15.51 13.06
N GLY A 37 -5.75 15.42 14.07
CA GLY A 37 -4.88 16.52 14.50
C GLY A 37 -3.94 17.01 13.39
N PRO A 38 -3.11 16.14 12.79
CA PRO A 38 -2.24 16.52 11.67
C PRO A 38 -2.95 17.09 10.43
N ALA A 39 -4.23 16.78 10.25
CA ALA A 39 -5.08 17.33 9.20
C ALA A 39 -5.70 18.69 9.56
N GLY A 40 -5.39 19.25 10.74
CA GLY A 40 -5.94 20.53 11.21
C GLY A 40 -7.42 20.49 11.54
N ILE A 41 -7.94 19.31 11.90
CA ILE A 41 -9.36 19.13 12.23
C ILE A 41 -9.55 19.44 13.71
N ASP A 42 -10.45 20.37 14.02
CA ASP A 42 -10.83 20.69 15.40
C ASP A 42 -11.67 19.57 15.99
N THR A 43 -11.08 18.78 16.88
CA THR A 43 -11.69 17.60 17.52
C THR A 43 -12.33 17.88 18.87
N ARG A 44 -12.59 19.15 19.25
CA ARG A 44 -13.27 19.50 20.51
C ARG A 44 -14.71 18.98 20.59
N GLU A 45 -15.36 18.80 19.44
CA GLU A 45 -16.72 18.28 19.33
C GLU A 45 -16.74 17.03 18.43
N PRO A 46 -16.17 15.89 18.88
CA PRO A 46 -15.95 14.74 18.01
C PRO A 46 -17.26 14.12 17.51
N ALA A 47 -18.34 14.16 18.30
CA ALA A 47 -19.68 13.72 17.90
C ALA A 47 -20.27 14.55 16.75
N ALA A 48 -19.97 15.86 16.69
CA ALA A 48 -20.41 16.70 15.58
C ALA A 48 -19.69 16.33 14.27
N ILE A 49 -18.41 15.95 14.34
CA ILE A 49 -17.66 15.45 13.17
C ILE A 49 -18.30 14.17 12.63
N VAL A 50 -18.71 13.24 13.51
CA VAL A 50 -19.44 12.04 13.09
C VAL A 50 -20.81 12.40 12.52
N GLY A 51 -21.52 13.38 13.11
CA GLY A 51 -22.77 13.91 12.58
C GLY A 51 -22.64 14.36 11.12
N ASP A 52 -21.65 15.22 10.83
CA ASP A 52 -21.32 15.68 9.48
C ASP A 52 -21.11 14.51 8.50
N VAL A 53 -20.36 13.48 8.92
CA VAL A 53 -20.09 12.28 8.12
C VAL A 53 -21.39 11.54 7.77
N LEU A 54 -22.27 11.33 8.75
CA LEU A 54 -23.53 10.62 8.56
C LEU A 54 -24.48 11.43 7.66
N ASP A 55 -24.51 12.75 7.78
CA ASP A 55 -25.34 13.62 6.94
C ASP A 55 -24.89 13.58 5.47
N ILE A 56 -23.58 13.52 5.22
CA ILE A 56 -23.03 13.29 3.87
C ILE A 56 -23.43 11.91 3.34
N LEU A 57 -23.40 10.87 4.18
CA LEU A 57 -23.79 9.52 3.77
C LEU A 57 -25.28 9.41 3.42
N ARG A 58 -26.15 10.18 4.08
CA ARG A 58 -27.58 10.34 3.72
C ARG A 58 -27.80 11.09 2.40
N GLY A 59 -26.74 11.63 1.79
CA GLY A 59 -26.80 12.41 0.56
C GLY A 59 -26.89 13.93 0.78
N GLY A 60 -26.99 14.38 2.03
CA GLY A 60 -26.96 15.79 2.43
C GLY A 60 -25.56 16.24 2.83
N GLY A 61 -25.48 17.12 3.85
CA GLY A 61 -24.24 17.56 4.49
C GLY A 61 -23.38 18.54 3.68
N ASP A 62 -22.65 19.41 4.39
CA ASP A 62 -21.74 20.37 3.77
C ASP A 62 -20.40 19.71 3.38
N ALA A 63 -19.92 19.98 2.16
CA ALA A 63 -18.62 19.52 1.68
C ALA A 63 -17.43 20.26 2.35
N ALA A 64 -17.67 21.39 3.01
CA ALA A 64 -16.68 22.12 3.82
C ALA A 64 -16.74 21.78 5.33
N SER A 65 -17.65 20.88 5.73
CA SER A 65 -17.81 20.42 7.11
C SER A 65 -16.55 19.77 7.69
N ARG A 66 -16.50 19.61 9.02
CA ARG A 66 -15.38 18.92 9.68
C ARG A 66 -15.37 17.44 9.30
N GLY A 67 -16.54 16.81 9.20
CA GLY A 67 -16.67 15.43 8.72
C GLY A 67 -16.19 15.23 7.27
N ALA A 68 -16.50 16.16 6.36
CA ALA A 68 -16.00 16.11 5.00
C ALA A 68 -14.45 16.17 4.95
N ARG A 69 -13.87 17.12 5.69
CA ARG A 69 -12.40 17.23 5.82
C ARG A 69 -11.78 15.97 6.43
N TRP A 70 -12.42 15.38 7.45
CA TRP A 70 -11.95 14.12 8.05
C TRP A 70 -11.93 12.96 7.05
N ALA A 71 -12.99 12.79 6.25
CA ALA A 71 -13.05 11.77 5.22
C ALA A 71 -12.02 11.99 4.10
N GLN A 72 -11.81 13.24 3.67
CA GLN A 72 -10.82 13.59 2.65
C GLN A 72 -9.38 13.40 3.12
N SER A 73 -9.12 13.68 4.40
CA SER A 73 -7.80 13.57 5.01
C SER A 73 -7.49 12.17 5.56
N CYS A 74 -8.45 11.25 5.56
CA CYS A 74 -8.26 9.89 6.06
C CYS A 74 -7.10 9.17 5.34
N THR A 75 -6.13 8.72 6.13
CA THR A 75 -4.94 7.99 5.66
C THR A 75 -5.12 6.47 5.76
N GLY A 76 -6.31 6.01 6.20
CA GLY A 76 -6.71 4.61 6.26
C GLY A 76 -5.92 3.73 7.24
N SER A 77 -5.36 4.33 8.30
CA SER A 77 -4.57 3.63 9.33
C SER A 77 -5.28 2.47 10.02
N GLY A 78 -6.62 2.47 10.01
CA GLY A 78 -7.41 1.38 10.60
C GLY A 78 -7.51 1.40 12.13
N ARG A 79 -6.91 2.37 12.84
CA ARG A 79 -7.02 2.48 14.31
C ARG A 79 -8.47 2.58 14.81
N CYS A 80 -9.36 3.13 14.00
CA CYS A 80 -10.77 3.25 14.33
C CYS A 80 -11.56 1.93 14.24
N LEU A 81 -10.99 0.87 13.64
CA LEU A 81 -11.69 -0.41 13.46
C LEU A 81 -11.99 -1.11 14.78
N SER A 82 -11.03 -1.13 15.70
CA SER A 82 -11.19 -1.73 17.04
C SER A 82 -11.88 -0.81 18.04
N ALA A 83 -12.05 0.48 17.74
CA ALA A 83 -12.68 1.45 18.63
C ALA A 83 -14.22 1.52 18.50
N CYS A 84 -14.80 0.80 17.54
CA CYS A 84 -16.24 0.81 17.30
C CYS A 84 -16.91 -0.47 17.81
N ASP A 85 -17.55 -0.39 18.98
CA ASP A 85 -18.31 -1.50 19.56
C ASP A 85 -19.63 -1.81 18.83
N ASP A 86 -20.09 -0.90 17.96
CA ASP A 86 -21.38 -1.02 17.25
C ASP A 86 -21.27 -1.83 15.94
N GLY A 87 -20.10 -2.41 15.66
CA GLY A 87 -19.86 -3.20 14.45
C GLY A 87 -19.86 -2.38 13.15
N VAL A 88 -19.73 -1.05 13.23
CA VAL A 88 -19.47 -0.19 12.07
C VAL A 88 -17.99 -0.26 11.74
N ASN A 89 -17.64 -0.42 10.47
CA ASN A 89 -16.26 -0.21 9.99
C ASN A 89 -16.05 1.29 9.71
N PRO A 90 -15.38 2.08 10.57
CA PRO A 90 -15.30 3.53 10.38
C PRO A 90 -14.33 3.90 9.25
N ARG A 91 -13.40 3.01 8.87
CA ARG A 91 -12.55 3.21 7.70
C ARG A 91 -13.38 3.14 6.41
N PHE A 92 -14.26 2.15 6.29
CA PHE A 92 -15.22 2.07 5.20
C PHE A 92 -16.19 3.25 5.21
N MET A 93 -16.69 3.64 6.39
CA MET A 93 -17.54 4.84 6.55
C MET A 93 -16.89 6.07 5.91
N LEU A 94 -15.62 6.36 6.21
CA LEU A 94 -14.89 7.49 5.62
C LEU A 94 -14.63 7.32 4.11
N ALA A 95 -14.33 6.09 3.65
CA ALA A 95 -14.17 5.81 2.23
C ALA A 95 -15.48 6.06 1.45
N ALA A 96 -16.62 5.65 2.00
CA ALA A 96 -17.94 5.88 1.45
C ALA A 96 -18.33 7.37 1.49
N THR A 97 -18.02 8.09 2.56
CA THR A 97 -18.23 9.55 2.63
C THR A 97 -17.43 10.27 1.54
N ARG A 98 -16.15 9.91 1.36
CA ARG A 98 -15.32 10.45 0.28
C ARG A 98 -15.88 10.10 -1.10
N LEU A 99 -16.42 8.89 -1.28
CA LEU A 99 -17.10 8.50 -2.51
C LEU A 99 -18.32 9.39 -2.77
N LYS A 100 -19.22 9.57 -1.79
CA LYS A 100 -20.42 10.42 -1.91
C LYS A 100 -20.06 11.88 -2.20
N LEU A 101 -19.03 12.43 -1.56
CA LEU A 101 -18.51 13.78 -1.87
C LEU A 101 -18.05 13.89 -3.33
N ASN A 102 -17.26 12.92 -3.80
CA ASN A 102 -16.80 12.89 -5.18
C ASN A 102 -17.94 12.67 -6.19
N GLN A 103 -18.99 11.98 -5.79
CA GLN A 103 -20.17 11.73 -6.62
C GLN A 103 -21.01 12.97 -6.88
N ARG A 104 -20.83 14.07 -6.12
CA ARG A 104 -21.44 15.38 -6.43
C ARG A 104 -20.96 15.98 -7.75
N ARG A 105 -19.79 15.53 -8.24
CA ARG A 105 -19.25 15.93 -9.54
C ARG A 105 -19.94 15.21 -10.68
N ALA A 106 -19.93 15.82 -11.86
CA ALA A 106 -20.58 15.26 -13.05
C ALA A 106 -20.01 13.86 -13.40
N VAL A 107 -20.87 12.96 -13.88
CA VAL A 107 -20.48 11.57 -14.23
C VAL A 107 -19.27 11.53 -15.16
N LYS A 108 -19.28 12.39 -16.19
CA LYS A 108 -18.17 12.50 -17.17
C LYS A 108 -16.87 12.92 -16.51
N GLU A 109 -16.89 13.87 -15.58
CA GLU A 109 -15.69 14.35 -14.89
C GLU A 109 -15.06 13.27 -14.02
N ARG A 110 -15.89 12.53 -13.26
CA ARG A 110 -15.44 11.40 -12.44
C ARG A 110 -14.80 10.31 -13.29
N HIS A 111 -15.42 9.99 -14.43
CA HIS A 111 -14.92 9.00 -15.37
C HIS A 111 -13.56 9.39 -15.95
N VAL A 112 -13.44 10.62 -16.47
CA VAL A 112 -12.18 11.16 -17.01
C VAL A 112 -11.08 11.19 -15.94
N THR A 113 -11.41 11.62 -14.72
CA THR A 113 -10.46 11.63 -13.59
C THR A 113 -9.94 10.22 -13.29
N GLY A 114 -10.84 9.23 -13.22
CA GLY A 114 -10.49 7.84 -12.96
C GLY A 114 -9.66 7.21 -14.10
N GLN A 115 -10.00 7.52 -15.34
CA GLN A 115 -9.29 7.04 -16.53
C GLN A 115 -7.87 7.63 -16.60
N ALA A 116 -7.73 8.95 -16.45
CA ALA A 116 -6.44 9.64 -16.46
C ALA A 116 -5.52 9.12 -15.33
N GLY A 117 -6.07 8.96 -14.12
CA GLY A 117 -5.32 8.39 -13.00
C GLY A 117 -4.84 6.95 -13.26
N PHE A 118 -5.68 6.12 -13.91
CA PHE A 118 -5.33 4.75 -14.26
C PHE A 118 -4.28 4.70 -15.37
N GLN A 119 -4.41 5.52 -16.41
CA GLN A 119 -3.44 5.64 -17.49
C GLN A 119 -2.06 6.04 -16.97
N LYS A 120 -2.00 7.10 -16.15
CA LYS A 120 -0.75 7.56 -15.53
C LYS A 120 -0.09 6.48 -14.68
N MET A 121 -0.86 5.77 -13.86
CA MET A 121 -0.35 4.65 -13.07
C MET A 121 0.16 3.52 -13.98
N SER A 122 -0.61 3.14 -14.99
CA SER A 122 -0.31 2.04 -15.90
C SER A 122 0.94 2.32 -16.73
N GLU A 123 1.11 3.54 -17.24
CA GLU A 123 2.29 3.97 -17.98
C GLU A 123 3.54 3.92 -17.10
N ALA A 124 3.46 4.46 -15.90
CA ALA A 124 4.58 4.43 -14.96
C ALA A 124 4.99 3.00 -14.59
N VAL A 125 4.01 2.10 -14.37
CA VAL A 125 4.29 0.68 -14.14
C VAL A 125 4.91 0.03 -15.37
N LYS A 126 4.34 0.26 -16.57
CA LYS A 126 4.83 -0.31 -17.83
C LYS A 126 6.28 0.08 -18.11
N VAL A 127 6.61 1.36 -18.00
CA VAL A 127 7.96 1.87 -18.26
C VAL A 127 8.93 1.31 -17.24
N LEU A 128 8.68 1.55 -15.95
CA LEU A 128 9.64 1.18 -14.89
C LEU A 128 9.82 -0.34 -14.81
N SER A 129 8.78 -1.15 -15.03
CA SER A 129 8.94 -2.59 -14.96
C SER A 129 9.73 -3.15 -16.16
N ARG A 130 9.53 -2.60 -17.37
CA ARG A 130 10.17 -3.10 -18.61
C ARG A 130 11.65 -2.78 -18.71
N VAL A 131 12.11 -1.69 -18.12
CA VAL A 131 13.55 -1.38 -18.05
C VAL A 131 14.27 -2.19 -16.97
N GLN A 132 13.53 -2.89 -16.09
CA GLN A 132 14.09 -3.66 -14.97
C GLN A 132 13.93 -5.18 -15.11
N LEU A 133 13.03 -5.68 -15.97
CA LEU A 133 12.67 -7.10 -16.02
C LEU A 133 12.65 -7.66 -17.45
N PRO A 134 13.02 -8.94 -17.64
CA PRO A 134 12.81 -9.65 -18.89
C PRO A 134 11.34 -9.65 -19.33
N ALA A 135 11.11 -9.55 -20.65
CA ALA A 135 9.78 -9.43 -21.23
C ALA A 135 8.88 -10.67 -20.98
N ASP A 136 9.47 -11.87 -21.01
CA ASP A 136 8.77 -13.14 -20.77
C ASP A 136 8.30 -13.25 -19.31
N LEU A 137 9.15 -12.86 -18.35
CA LEU A 137 8.80 -12.82 -16.94
C LEU A 137 7.68 -11.81 -16.66
N LEU A 138 7.78 -10.61 -17.25
CA LEU A 138 6.72 -9.61 -17.16
C LEU A 138 5.40 -10.11 -17.74
N ALA A 139 5.43 -10.75 -18.92
CA ALA A 139 4.23 -11.29 -19.55
C ALA A 139 3.54 -12.34 -18.66
N ARG A 140 4.33 -13.22 -18.02
CA ARG A 140 3.82 -14.23 -17.09
C ARG A 140 3.17 -13.61 -15.86
N ILE A 141 3.80 -12.61 -15.24
CA ILE A 141 3.30 -11.95 -14.03
C ILE A 141 2.08 -11.06 -14.32
N THR A 142 2.08 -10.37 -15.46
CA THR A 142 1.06 -9.34 -15.76
C THR A 142 -0.13 -9.86 -16.57
N ARG A 143 -0.16 -11.16 -16.87
CA ARG A 143 -1.30 -11.80 -17.55
C ARG A 143 -2.59 -11.58 -16.78
N SER A 144 -3.70 -11.41 -17.51
CA SER A 144 -5.02 -11.31 -16.90
C SER A 144 -5.41 -12.64 -16.27
N ALA A 145 -5.83 -12.62 -15.00
CA ALA A 145 -6.33 -13.83 -14.33
C ALA A 145 -7.53 -14.46 -15.05
N ARG A 146 -8.27 -13.68 -15.85
CA ARG A 146 -9.40 -14.19 -16.67
C ARG A 146 -8.98 -14.92 -17.93
N ALA A 147 -7.80 -14.60 -18.45
CA ALA A 147 -7.24 -15.27 -19.63
C ALA A 147 -6.48 -16.55 -19.25
N ASP A 148 -6.46 -16.88 -17.96
CA ASP A 148 -5.73 -18.02 -17.43
C ASP A 148 -6.57 -19.29 -17.56
N SER A 149 -6.08 -20.25 -18.35
CA SER A 149 -6.73 -21.54 -18.62
C SER A 149 -6.02 -22.74 -17.97
N GLU A 150 -4.95 -22.49 -17.22
CA GLU A 150 -4.13 -23.53 -16.59
C GLU A 150 -4.82 -24.18 -15.38
N ALA A 151 -4.34 -25.37 -14.98
CA ALA A 151 -4.89 -26.18 -13.89
C ALA A 151 -5.18 -25.42 -12.58
N VAL A 152 -6.12 -25.96 -11.79
CA VAL A 152 -6.51 -25.43 -10.47
C VAL A 152 -5.29 -25.28 -9.57
N THR A 153 -5.19 -24.13 -8.90
CA THR A 153 -4.12 -23.83 -7.94
C THR A 153 -4.72 -23.53 -6.58
N ASP A 154 -4.02 -23.83 -5.49
CA ASP A 154 -4.52 -23.60 -4.13
C ASP A 154 -4.45 -22.12 -3.73
N VAL A 155 -3.47 -21.41 -4.29
CA VAL A 155 -3.12 -20.03 -3.92
C VAL A 155 -2.98 -19.15 -5.15
N VAL A 156 -3.58 -17.97 -5.09
CA VAL A 156 -3.21 -16.85 -5.97
C VAL A 156 -2.32 -15.89 -5.20
N MET A 157 -1.14 -15.59 -5.73
CA MET A 157 -0.30 -14.48 -5.30
C MET A 157 -0.60 -13.23 -6.14
N TYR A 158 -1.37 -12.30 -5.58
CA TYR A 158 -1.72 -11.03 -6.20
C TYR A 158 -0.78 -9.91 -5.75
N LEU A 159 0.12 -9.52 -6.64
CA LEU A 159 1.12 -8.48 -6.40
C LEU A 159 0.53 -7.06 -6.37
N GLY A 160 -0.65 -6.87 -6.98
CA GLY A 160 -1.14 -5.53 -7.35
C GLY A 160 -0.44 -4.98 -8.59
N CYS A 161 -0.76 -3.74 -8.94
CA CYS A 161 -0.18 -3.07 -10.11
C CYS A 161 1.16 -2.38 -9.81
N ASN A 162 1.29 -1.73 -8.65
CA ASN A 162 2.31 -0.69 -8.44
C ASN A 162 3.65 -1.21 -7.87
N VAL A 163 3.72 -2.45 -7.36
CA VAL A 163 4.98 -3.04 -6.85
C VAL A 163 5.98 -3.31 -7.97
N LEU A 164 5.52 -3.50 -9.21
CA LEU A 164 6.39 -3.78 -10.36
C LEU A 164 7.30 -2.61 -10.77
N LYS A 165 7.13 -1.42 -10.17
CA LYS A 165 8.10 -0.33 -10.26
C LYS A 165 9.38 -0.59 -9.46
N THR A 166 9.30 -1.47 -8.47
CA THR A 166 10.38 -1.94 -7.59
C THR A 166 10.34 -3.47 -7.60
N PRO A 167 10.65 -4.10 -8.75
CA PRO A 167 10.38 -5.51 -8.98
C PRO A 167 11.19 -6.44 -8.06
N HIS A 168 12.37 -6.02 -7.59
CA HIS A 168 13.19 -6.81 -6.66
C HIS A 168 12.38 -7.27 -5.42
N ILE A 169 11.53 -6.40 -4.88
CA ILE A 169 10.61 -6.71 -3.77
C ILE A 169 9.65 -7.83 -4.15
N ALA A 170 9.05 -7.75 -5.35
CA ALA A 170 8.13 -8.77 -5.82
C ALA A 170 8.87 -10.10 -6.04
N LEU A 171 10.05 -10.09 -6.66
CA LEU A 171 10.84 -11.29 -6.92
C LEU A 171 11.28 -11.98 -5.62
N LEU A 172 11.77 -11.22 -4.64
CA LEU A 172 12.12 -11.76 -3.32
C LEU A 172 10.91 -12.35 -2.60
N CYS A 173 9.74 -11.71 -2.70
CA CYS A 173 8.50 -12.26 -2.15
C CYS A 173 8.14 -13.61 -2.81
N LEU A 174 8.28 -13.72 -4.14
CA LEU A 174 8.01 -14.95 -4.88
C LEU A 174 9.03 -16.05 -4.52
N GLU A 175 10.30 -15.69 -4.32
CA GLU A 175 11.33 -16.61 -3.86
C GLU A 175 11.02 -17.17 -2.47
N VAL A 176 10.60 -16.32 -1.52
CA VAL A 176 10.16 -16.78 -0.19
C VAL A 176 9.01 -17.77 -0.31
N LEU A 177 8.04 -17.50 -1.18
CA LEU A 177 6.93 -18.43 -1.43
C LEU A 177 7.42 -19.77 -2.03
N ASN A 178 8.40 -19.75 -2.93
CA ASN A 178 9.01 -20.95 -3.49
C ASN A 178 9.71 -21.78 -2.40
N ARG A 179 10.48 -21.12 -1.52
CA ARG A 179 11.23 -21.76 -0.43
C ARG A 179 10.32 -22.46 0.57
N ILE A 180 9.20 -21.84 0.95
CA ILE A 180 8.21 -22.47 1.84
C ILE A 180 7.33 -23.52 1.12
N GLY A 181 7.61 -23.84 -0.15
CA GLY A 181 6.89 -24.85 -0.93
C GLY A 181 5.48 -24.44 -1.33
N ALA A 182 5.16 -23.15 -1.37
CA ALA A 182 3.83 -22.70 -1.77
C ALA A 182 3.60 -22.94 -3.27
N ARG A 183 2.50 -23.62 -3.61
CA ARG A 183 2.02 -23.75 -4.98
C ARG A 183 1.07 -22.61 -5.28
N TYR A 184 1.47 -21.69 -6.15
CA TYR A 184 0.66 -20.51 -6.46
C TYR A 184 0.68 -20.15 -7.95
N LYS A 185 -0.37 -19.44 -8.39
CA LYS A 185 -0.34 -18.62 -9.60
C LYS A 185 -0.08 -17.17 -9.22
N VAL A 186 0.73 -16.47 -9.99
CA VAL A 186 1.03 -15.05 -9.74
C VAL A 186 0.29 -14.16 -10.73
N PHE A 187 -0.35 -13.11 -10.20
CA PHE A 187 -0.96 -12.07 -11.02
C PHE A 187 -0.55 -10.69 -10.50
N GLY A 188 -0.25 -9.79 -11.42
CA GLY A 188 0.12 -8.42 -11.13
C GLY A 188 -0.23 -7.48 -12.28
N GLY A 189 0.24 -6.25 -12.16
CA GLY A 189 0.12 -5.26 -13.22
C GLY A 189 -1.29 -4.66 -13.40
N PRO A 190 -1.44 -3.71 -14.34
CA PRO A 190 -2.67 -2.95 -14.54
C PRO A 190 -3.87 -3.78 -15.02
N ALA A 191 -3.63 -4.91 -15.71
CA ALA A 191 -4.69 -5.82 -16.18
C ALA A 191 -5.51 -6.43 -15.03
N ASN A 192 -4.92 -6.54 -13.84
CA ASN A 192 -5.54 -7.09 -12.64
C ASN A 192 -5.75 -5.98 -11.58
N CYS A 193 -6.10 -4.76 -11.99
CA CYS A 193 -6.28 -3.64 -11.06
C CYS A 193 -7.44 -3.89 -10.07
N CYS A 194 -7.30 -3.40 -8.83
CA CYS A 194 -8.31 -3.53 -7.78
C CYS A 194 -9.47 -2.51 -7.88
N GLY A 195 -9.42 -1.57 -8.84
CA GLY A 195 -10.48 -0.56 -9.05
C GLY A 195 -10.40 0.67 -8.14
N VAL A 196 -9.43 0.74 -7.23
CA VAL A 196 -9.30 1.84 -6.24
C VAL A 196 -9.19 3.23 -6.86
N ILE A 197 -8.59 3.35 -8.05
CA ILE A 197 -8.39 4.65 -8.72
C ILE A 197 -9.76 5.24 -9.12
N GLN A 198 -10.62 4.42 -9.72
CA GLN A 198 -11.96 4.79 -10.12
C GLN A 198 -12.84 5.07 -8.89
N TYR A 199 -12.70 4.26 -7.83
CA TYR A 199 -13.40 4.50 -6.57
C TYR A 199 -13.07 5.88 -5.99
N ARG A 200 -11.77 6.22 -5.90
CA ARG A 200 -11.30 7.52 -5.41
C ARG A 200 -11.71 8.69 -6.30
N ALA A 201 -11.96 8.46 -7.58
CA ALA A 201 -12.47 9.46 -8.50
C ALA A 201 -13.98 9.70 -8.39
N GLY A 202 -14.72 8.85 -7.65
CA GLY A 202 -16.19 8.91 -7.58
C GLY A 202 -16.90 8.04 -8.62
N ASP A 203 -16.16 7.30 -9.46
CA ASP A 203 -16.72 6.40 -10.47
C ASP A 203 -16.91 4.98 -9.89
N ALA A 204 -17.93 4.85 -9.03
CA ALA A 204 -18.27 3.59 -8.37
C ALA A 204 -18.59 2.47 -9.40
N LYS A 205 -19.26 2.80 -10.50
CA LYS A 205 -19.64 1.82 -11.53
C LYS A 205 -18.41 1.23 -12.22
N ALA A 206 -17.44 2.07 -12.60
CA ALA A 206 -16.18 1.59 -13.18
C ALA A 206 -15.32 0.84 -12.15
N SER A 207 -15.28 1.32 -10.90
CA SER A 207 -14.60 0.61 -9.80
C SER A 207 -15.14 -0.80 -9.61
N GLY A 208 -16.47 -0.95 -9.52
CA GLY A 208 -17.13 -2.25 -9.36
C GLY A 208 -16.86 -3.20 -10.53
N ARG A 209 -16.90 -2.70 -11.76
CA ARG A 209 -16.53 -3.48 -12.94
C ARG A 209 -15.07 -3.93 -12.88
N ILE A 210 -14.12 -3.04 -12.66
CA ILE A 210 -12.68 -3.37 -12.66
C ILE A 210 -12.35 -4.33 -11.50
N GLY A 211 -12.70 -3.97 -10.26
CA GLY A 211 -12.43 -4.78 -9.09
C GLY A 211 -13.14 -6.13 -9.13
N GLY A 212 -14.44 -6.13 -9.48
CA GLY A 212 -15.22 -7.36 -9.62
C GLY A 212 -14.72 -8.26 -10.77
N ASN A 213 -14.12 -7.68 -11.81
CA ASN A 213 -13.48 -8.46 -12.86
C ASN A 213 -12.23 -9.19 -12.36
N THR A 214 -11.40 -8.51 -11.58
CA THR A 214 -10.21 -9.08 -10.92
C THR A 214 -10.60 -10.19 -9.95
N VAL A 215 -11.57 -9.95 -9.05
CA VAL A 215 -12.07 -10.96 -8.10
C VAL A 215 -12.62 -12.20 -8.81
N ALA A 216 -13.41 -12.02 -9.86
CA ALA A 216 -13.91 -13.16 -10.63
C ALA A 216 -12.80 -13.90 -11.38
N GLY A 217 -11.75 -13.20 -11.82
CA GLY A 217 -10.56 -13.84 -12.38
C GLY A 217 -9.88 -14.76 -11.37
N PHE A 218 -9.70 -14.30 -10.13
CA PHE A 218 -9.13 -15.13 -9.06
C PHE A 218 -10.03 -16.29 -8.67
N ALA A 219 -11.35 -16.09 -8.57
CA ALA A 219 -12.28 -17.18 -8.32
C ALA A 219 -12.25 -18.23 -9.45
N GLY A 220 -12.10 -17.79 -10.70
CA GLY A 220 -12.00 -18.65 -11.88
C GLY A 220 -10.76 -19.56 -11.89
N THR A 221 -9.71 -19.25 -11.12
CA THR A 221 -8.55 -20.16 -11.00
C THR A 221 -8.81 -21.34 -10.08
N GLY A 222 -9.96 -21.37 -9.37
CA GLY A 222 -10.30 -22.38 -8.38
C GLY A 222 -9.50 -22.27 -7.07
N ALA A 223 -8.80 -21.15 -6.84
CA ALA A 223 -8.01 -20.98 -5.63
C ALA A 223 -8.88 -20.76 -4.39
N SER A 224 -8.56 -21.47 -3.32
CA SER A 224 -9.21 -21.29 -2.01
C SER A 224 -8.66 -20.07 -1.26
N ARG A 225 -7.50 -19.54 -1.68
CA ARG A 225 -6.83 -18.42 -1.03
C ARG A 225 -6.23 -17.44 -2.04
N VAL A 226 -6.40 -16.14 -1.77
CA VAL A 226 -5.75 -15.04 -2.48
C VAL A 226 -4.86 -14.29 -1.50
N LEU A 227 -3.56 -14.26 -1.78
CA LEU A 227 -2.55 -13.52 -1.03
C LEU A 227 -2.28 -12.19 -1.74
N THR A 228 -2.33 -11.10 -1.01
CA THR A 228 -2.06 -9.75 -1.53
C THR A 228 -0.71 -9.24 -1.06
N TRP A 229 0.03 -8.54 -1.93
CA TRP A 229 1.22 -7.77 -1.54
C TRP A 229 0.91 -6.31 -1.19
N CYS A 230 0.01 -5.68 -1.94
CA CYS A 230 -0.23 -4.25 -1.81
C CYS A 230 -1.30 -3.99 -0.74
N PRO A 231 -1.05 -3.18 0.31
CA PRO A 231 -2.04 -2.91 1.35
C PRO A 231 -3.25 -2.14 0.80
N THR A 232 -3.07 -1.28 -0.22
CA THR A 232 -4.21 -0.65 -0.91
C THR A 232 -5.09 -1.68 -1.60
N CYS A 233 -4.49 -2.68 -2.25
CA CYS A 233 -5.22 -3.75 -2.91
C CYS A 233 -5.93 -4.64 -1.88
N ASN A 234 -5.26 -4.96 -0.76
CA ASN A 234 -5.85 -5.71 0.34
C ASN A 234 -7.10 -5.01 0.89
N ILE A 235 -6.99 -3.72 1.25
CA ILE A 235 -8.10 -2.92 1.79
C ILE A 235 -9.21 -2.76 0.74
N GLN A 236 -8.86 -2.39 -0.50
CA GLN A 236 -9.85 -2.20 -1.56
C GLN A 236 -10.62 -3.50 -1.85
N LEU A 237 -9.93 -4.63 -1.96
CA LEU A 237 -10.60 -5.88 -2.26
C LEU A 237 -11.40 -6.39 -1.05
N SER A 238 -10.80 -6.45 0.15
CA SER A 238 -11.47 -6.99 1.34
C SER A 238 -12.63 -6.13 1.84
N GLU A 239 -12.47 -4.81 1.87
CA GLU A 239 -13.46 -3.92 2.48
C GLU A 239 -14.44 -3.32 1.49
N ILE A 240 -14.12 -3.26 0.19
CA ILE A 240 -14.94 -2.56 -0.80
C ILE A 240 -15.53 -3.53 -1.81
N VAL A 241 -14.71 -4.36 -2.45
CA VAL A 241 -15.12 -5.16 -3.62
C VAL A 241 -15.68 -6.52 -3.24
N VAL A 242 -14.94 -7.34 -2.50
CA VAL A 242 -15.35 -8.72 -2.14
C VAL A 242 -16.72 -8.78 -1.46
N PRO A 243 -17.11 -7.85 -0.56
CA PRO A 243 -18.45 -7.84 0.04
C PRO A 243 -19.61 -7.72 -0.97
N SER A 244 -19.35 -7.31 -2.21
CA SER A 244 -20.35 -7.23 -3.28
C SER A 244 -20.29 -8.43 -4.26
N THR A 245 -19.58 -9.50 -3.91
CA THR A 245 -19.32 -10.65 -4.79
C THR A 245 -19.57 -11.96 -4.07
N GLU A 246 -19.78 -13.03 -4.83
CA GLU A 246 -19.88 -14.41 -4.32
C GLU A 246 -18.51 -15.10 -4.21
N ALA A 247 -17.44 -14.33 -4.00
CA ALA A 247 -16.08 -14.87 -3.99
C ALA A 247 -15.90 -15.92 -2.87
N ALA A 248 -15.58 -17.15 -3.26
CA ALA A 248 -15.42 -18.29 -2.35
C ALA A 248 -13.97 -18.52 -1.89
N PHE A 249 -13.14 -17.48 -1.86
CA PHE A 249 -11.73 -17.57 -1.43
C PHE A 249 -11.45 -16.72 -0.19
N ALA A 250 -10.50 -17.16 0.62
CA ALA A 250 -9.96 -16.37 1.72
C ALA A 250 -8.95 -15.34 1.18
N LEU A 251 -9.24 -14.05 1.38
CA LEU A 251 -8.35 -12.96 1.01
C LEU A 251 -7.52 -12.50 2.22
N GLN A 252 -6.20 -12.50 2.11
CA GLN A 252 -5.31 -11.97 3.15
C GLN A 252 -4.03 -11.36 2.57
N HIS A 253 -3.24 -10.70 3.41
CA HIS A 253 -1.91 -10.26 3.02
C HIS A 253 -0.91 -11.43 3.01
N VAL A 254 0.09 -11.37 2.13
CA VAL A 254 1.09 -12.45 2.01
C VAL A 254 1.97 -12.59 3.26
N ILE A 255 2.20 -11.50 3.97
CA ILE A 255 3.09 -11.47 5.15
C ILE A 255 2.58 -12.35 6.30
N PRO A 256 1.33 -12.22 6.80
CA PRO A 256 0.77 -13.17 7.76
C PRO A 256 0.83 -14.63 7.30
N TYR A 257 0.66 -14.88 6.00
CA TYR A 257 0.74 -16.23 5.44
C TYR A 257 2.15 -16.83 5.55
N ILE A 258 3.19 -16.03 5.29
CA ILE A 258 4.60 -16.41 5.44
C ILE A 258 4.94 -16.57 6.92
N ALA A 259 4.55 -15.62 7.78
CA ALA A 259 4.82 -15.64 9.21
C ALA A 259 4.22 -16.88 9.90
N ALA A 260 3.00 -17.27 9.53
CA ALA A 260 2.36 -18.51 10.00
C ALA A 260 3.08 -19.79 9.53
N ARG A 261 4.04 -19.68 8.58
CA ARG A 261 4.86 -20.76 8.02
C ARG A 261 6.34 -20.54 8.28
N ILE A 262 6.69 -19.77 9.30
CA ILE A 262 8.08 -19.37 9.55
C ILE A 262 9.02 -20.57 9.72
N GLU A 263 8.53 -21.69 10.28
CA GLU A 263 9.34 -22.91 10.44
C GLU A 263 9.68 -23.61 9.12
N LEU A 264 8.92 -23.37 8.05
CA LEU A 264 9.29 -23.83 6.71
C LEU A 264 10.34 -22.92 6.07
N LEU A 265 10.39 -21.64 6.48
CA LEU A 265 11.34 -20.67 5.95
C LEU A 265 12.69 -20.72 6.68
N ARG A 266 12.68 -20.95 8.01
CA ARG A 266 13.85 -20.93 8.89
C ARG A 266 15.03 -21.79 8.38
N PRO A 267 14.84 -23.02 7.85
CA PRO A 267 15.94 -23.82 7.32
C PRO A 267 16.64 -23.20 6.11
N HIS A 268 16.03 -22.22 5.45
CA HIS A 268 16.62 -21.52 4.32
C HIS A 268 17.46 -20.32 4.72
N PHE A 269 17.48 -19.90 6.00
CA PHE A 269 18.38 -18.86 6.50
C PHE A 269 19.79 -19.40 6.72
N ILE A 270 20.49 -19.61 5.62
CA ILE A 270 21.84 -20.19 5.56
C ILE A 270 22.95 -19.16 5.87
N HIS A 271 22.62 -17.87 5.89
CA HIS A 271 23.54 -16.79 6.26
C HIS A 271 22.99 -16.00 7.45
N PRO A 272 23.78 -15.82 8.52
CA PRO A 272 23.41 -14.86 9.56
C PRO A 272 23.52 -13.43 9.02
N VAL A 273 22.59 -12.58 9.44
CA VAL A 273 22.53 -11.15 9.07
C VAL A 273 22.78 -10.33 10.34
N HIS A 274 24.05 -10.10 10.66
CA HIS A 274 24.48 -9.35 11.84
C HIS A 274 24.24 -7.84 11.68
N LYS A 275 22.98 -7.41 11.81
CA LYS A 275 22.55 -6.03 11.59
C LYS A 275 21.56 -5.56 12.66
N ARG A 276 21.74 -4.32 13.09
CA ARG A 276 20.78 -3.52 13.86
C ARG A 276 19.76 -2.92 12.90
N VAL A 277 18.49 -3.26 13.10
CA VAL A 277 17.41 -3.00 12.15
C VAL A 277 16.30 -2.22 12.83
N ALA A 278 16.00 -1.03 12.31
CA ALA A 278 14.77 -0.32 12.64
C ALA A 278 13.70 -0.55 11.58
N LEU A 279 12.44 -0.71 11.98
CA LEU A 279 11.33 -0.95 11.08
C LEU A 279 10.57 0.35 10.80
N HIS A 280 10.37 0.66 9.52
CA HIS A 280 9.47 1.70 9.06
C HIS A 280 8.05 1.12 8.92
N GLU A 281 7.23 1.39 9.94
CA GLU A 281 5.96 0.71 10.18
C GLU A 281 4.74 1.52 9.74
N HIS A 282 3.78 0.82 9.12
CA HIS A 282 2.46 1.37 8.84
C HIS A 282 1.37 0.37 9.25
N PRO A 283 0.32 0.83 9.96
CA PRO A 283 -0.82 0.00 10.32
C PRO A 283 -1.75 -0.25 9.11
N GLY A 284 -2.98 -0.70 9.36
CA GLY A 284 -4.05 -0.72 8.37
C GLY A 284 -4.32 -2.09 7.74
N VAL A 285 -3.36 -3.00 7.71
CA VAL A 285 -3.63 -4.41 7.38
C VAL A 285 -3.17 -5.27 8.55
N ALA A 286 -4.13 -5.94 9.19
CA ALA A 286 -3.87 -6.72 10.40
C ALA A 286 -2.84 -7.83 10.16
N GLY A 287 -1.94 -8.02 11.13
CA GLY A 287 -0.92 -9.07 11.12
C GLY A 287 0.29 -8.79 10.24
N VAL A 288 0.33 -7.67 9.49
CA VAL A 288 1.45 -7.38 8.58
C VAL A 288 2.69 -6.98 9.37
N THR A 289 2.59 -5.99 10.24
CA THR A 289 3.72 -5.54 11.05
C THR A 289 4.22 -6.66 11.95
N GLU A 290 3.31 -7.36 12.62
CA GLU A 290 3.60 -8.50 13.49
C GLU A 290 4.30 -9.62 12.72
N GLY A 291 3.81 -9.91 11.50
CA GLY A 291 4.40 -10.90 10.63
C GLY A 291 5.80 -10.53 10.14
N VAL A 292 6.07 -9.25 9.83
CA VAL A 292 7.43 -8.80 9.49
C VAL A 292 8.37 -8.93 10.69
N THR A 293 7.94 -8.51 11.88
CA THR A 293 8.72 -8.67 13.11
C THR A 293 9.05 -10.13 13.38
N GLN A 294 8.08 -11.05 13.21
CA GLN A 294 8.30 -12.48 13.35
C GLN A 294 9.30 -13.03 12.32
N ILE A 295 9.20 -12.59 11.05
CA ILE A 295 10.12 -13.01 9.99
C ILE A 295 11.54 -12.52 10.27
N LEU A 296 11.72 -11.25 10.60
CA LEU A 296 13.04 -10.67 10.87
C LEU A 296 13.69 -11.28 12.11
N THR A 297 12.92 -11.52 13.18
CA THR A 297 13.42 -12.18 14.40
C THR A 297 13.87 -13.62 14.15
N ALA A 298 13.31 -14.29 13.14
CA ALA A 298 13.72 -15.64 12.79
C ALA A 298 15.06 -15.71 12.04
N ILE A 299 15.55 -14.59 11.49
CA ILE A 299 16.85 -14.50 10.82
C ILE A 299 17.95 -14.44 11.90
N PRO A 300 18.92 -15.38 11.90
CA PRO A 300 20.03 -15.34 12.84
C PRO A 300 20.84 -14.03 12.73
N GLY A 301 21.08 -13.36 13.86
CA GLY A 301 21.93 -12.18 13.93
C GLY A 301 21.23 -10.82 13.79
N VAL A 302 19.95 -10.79 13.40
CA VAL A 302 19.19 -9.53 13.31
C VAL A 302 18.83 -9.04 14.73
N GLU A 303 19.16 -7.78 15.02
CA GLU A 303 18.74 -7.07 16.23
C GLU A 303 17.70 -6.01 15.86
N LEU A 304 16.46 -6.15 16.34
CA LEU A 304 15.41 -5.15 16.10
C LEU A 304 15.51 -3.98 17.09
N VAL A 305 15.48 -2.76 16.56
CA VAL A 305 15.55 -1.51 17.33
C VAL A 305 14.26 -0.72 17.12
N ASP A 306 13.57 -0.42 18.22
CA ASP A 306 12.39 0.46 18.20
C ASP A 306 12.84 1.92 18.25
N LEU A 307 12.42 2.70 17.26
CA LEU A 307 12.72 4.13 17.14
C LEU A 307 11.67 5.03 17.82
N GLY A 308 10.62 4.45 18.42
CA GLY A 308 9.52 5.18 19.05
C GLY A 308 8.74 6.06 18.05
N GLN A 309 8.73 5.70 16.77
CA GLN A 309 8.08 6.49 15.73
C GLN A 309 6.56 6.23 15.68
N PRO A 310 5.75 7.26 15.40
CA PRO A 310 4.30 7.10 15.38
C PRO A 310 3.84 6.31 14.14
N ARG A 311 3.07 5.24 14.40
CA ARG A 311 2.43 4.41 13.36
C ARG A 311 1.19 5.12 12.78
N VAL A 312 1.31 5.67 11.57
CA VAL A 312 0.23 6.43 10.90
C VAL A 312 0.04 6.05 9.43
N GLY A 313 -1.19 6.12 8.93
CA GLY A 313 -1.53 5.74 7.55
C GLY A 313 -1.24 4.27 7.23
N TYR A 314 -1.76 3.73 6.12
CA TYR A 314 -1.50 2.32 5.78
C TYR A 314 -0.26 2.11 4.88
N MET A 315 0.33 3.19 4.37
CA MET A 315 1.64 3.27 3.70
C MET A 315 2.01 4.75 3.46
N CYS A 316 3.26 5.09 3.16
CA CYS A 316 3.68 6.49 3.00
C CYS A 316 2.81 7.32 2.06
N ASN A 317 2.44 6.78 0.89
CA ASN A 317 1.64 7.56 -0.07
C ASN A 317 0.19 7.81 0.38
N SER A 318 -0.30 7.07 1.39
CA SER A 318 -1.60 7.33 2.01
C SER A 318 -1.62 8.64 2.80
N LEU A 319 -0.45 9.15 3.20
CA LEU A 319 -0.24 10.42 3.90
C LEU A 319 -0.27 11.64 2.96
N ALA A 320 -0.56 11.47 1.66
CA ALA A 320 -0.67 12.58 0.71
C ALA A 320 -1.62 13.71 1.12
N PRO A 321 -2.75 13.47 1.85
CA PRO A 321 -3.60 14.55 2.36
C PRO A 321 -2.98 15.40 3.49
N VAL A 322 -1.92 14.91 4.14
CA VAL A 322 -1.22 15.60 5.25
C VAL A 322 0.28 15.74 4.92
N PRO A 323 0.63 16.46 3.84
CA PRO A 323 1.98 16.43 3.26
C PRO A 323 3.06 17.04 4.17
N ALA A 324 2.73 18.05 4.97
CA ALA A 324 3.67 18.62 5.94
C ALA A 324 4.02 17.61 7.03
N TYR A 325 3.01 16.99 7.64
CA TYR A 325 3.18 15.95 8.63
C TYR A 325 3.95 14.74 8.10
N LYS A 326 3.69 14.32 6.85
CA LYS A 326 4.44 13.27 6.18
C LYS A 326 5.95 13.57 6.11
N ARG A 327 6.33 14.78 5.70
CA ARG A 327 7.75 15.20 5.62
C ARG A 327 8.40 15.22 7.00
N GLU A 328 7.68 15.73 7.99
CA GLU A 328 8.13 15.77 9.38
C GLU A 328 8.39 14.38 9.94
N LEU A 329 7.50 13.42 9.67
CA LEU A 329 7.67 12.02 10.08
C LEU A 329 8.87 11.36 9.41
N HIS A 330 9.02 11.50 8.10
CA HIS A 330 10.17 10.93 7.40
C HIS A 330 11.48 11.54 7.93
N ALA A 331 11.53 12.86 8.17
CA ALA A 331 12.73 13.51 8.71
C ALA A 331 13.06 13.00 10.12
N ARG A 332 12.06 12.93 11.00
CA ARG A 332 12.22 12.44 12.38
C ARG A 332 12.68 10.98 12.43
N GLU A 333 12.09 10.12 11.63
CA GLU A 333 12.47 8.70 11.60
C GLU A 333 13.90 8.50 11.12
N LEU A 334 14.33 9.25 10.09
CA LEU A 334 15.70 9.18 9.61
C LEU A 334 16.71 9.73 10.63
N ASP A 335 16.38 10.79 11.35
CA ASP A 335 17.21 11.33 12.44
C ASP A 335 17.27 10.36 13.62
N ALA A 336 16.15 9.74 14.00
CA ALA A 336 16.07 8.74 15.05
C ALA A 336 16.87 7.48 14.71
N ALA A 337 16.78 7.00 13.46
CA ALA A 337 17.59 5.88 12.97
C ALA A 337 19.09 6.18 13.04
N ALA A 338 19.50 7.40 12.66
CA ALA A 338 20.90 7.83 12.77
C ALA A 338 21.36 7.88 14.23
N ALA A 339 20.54 8.44 15.12
CA ALA A 339 20.85 8.53 16.54
C ALA A 339 20.92 7.15 17.24
N ALA A 340 20.11 6.20 16.81
CA ALA A 340 20.08 4.83 17.34
C ALA A 340 21.23 3.93 16.82
N GLY A 341 22.01 4.42 15.86
CA GLY A 341 23.13 3.67 15.26
C GLY A 341 22.67 2.36 14.64
N VAL A 342 21.57 2.37 13.87
CA VAL A 342 21.11 1.20 13.13
C VAL A 342 21.95 0.99 11.88
N ASP A 343 22.10 -0.26 11.43
CA ASP A 343 22.72 -0.57 10.13
C ASP A 343 21.72 -0.37 8.99
N CYS A 344 20.43 -0.61 9.26
CA CYS A 344 19.35 -0.52 8.28
C CYS A 344 18.08 0.13 8.86
N LEU A 345 17.48 1.05 8.10
CA LEU A 345 16.06 1.41 8.21
C LEU A 345 15.28 0.59 7.17
N VAL A 346 14.37 -0.24 7.65
CA VAL A 346 13.74 -1.29 6.85
C VAL A 346 12.28 -0.97 6.57
N GLY A 347 11.92 -0.81 5.31
CA GLY A 347 10.54 -0.61 4.88
C GLY A 347 9.78 -1.92 4.66
N ILE A 348 8.47 -1.91 4.95
CA ILE A 348 7.58 -3.03 4.61
C ILE A 348 7.05 -2.90 3.18
N TYR A 349 6.50 -1.73 2.85
CA TYR A 349 5.75 -1.54 1.61
C TYR A 349 6.57 -0.86 0.51
N HIS A 350 6.35 -1.32 -0.72
CA HIS A 350 6.97 -0.79 -1.93
C HIS A 350 6.81 0.73 -2.13
N ALA A 351 5.68 1.32 -1.69
CA ALA A 351 5.50 2.77 -1.76
C ALA A 351 6.42 3.52 -0.77
N CYS A 352 6.58 2.98 0.44
CA CYS A 352 7.49 3.55 1.44
C CYS A 352 8.94 3.47 0.97
N HIS A 353 9.31 2.29 0.44
CA HIS A 353 10.62 2.07 -0.16
C HIS A 353 10.96 3.13 -1.20
N ARG A 354 10.07 3.35 -2.18
CA ARG A 354 10.30 4.35 -3.23
C ARG A 354 10.43 5.77 -2.70
N GLU A 355 9.76 6.12 -1.61
CA GLU A 355 9.83 7.48 -1.06
C GLU A 355 11.06 7.72 -0.18
N LEU A 356 11.61 6.66 0.43
CA LEU A 356 12.69 6.76 1.41
C LEU A 356 14.07 6.39 0.84
N CYS A 357 14.14 5.48 -0.13
CA CYS A 357 15.39 4.80 -0.50
C CYS A 357 16.53 5.74 -0.94
N ALA A 358 16.23 6.90 -1.52
CA ALA A 358 17.26 7.88 -1.90
C ALA A 358 17.97 8.52 -0.71
N HIS A 359 17.37 8.53 0.48
CA HIS A 359 18.00 9.07 1.69
C HIS A 359 19.18 8.22 2.19
N GLU A 360 19.35 7.00 1.68
CA GLU A 360 20.56 6.18 1.89
C GLU A 360 21.83 6.95 1.48
N ALA A 361 21.76 7.77 0.43
CA ALA A 361 22.90 8.58 -0.03
C ALA A 361 23.39 9.62 1.01
N THR A 362 22.57 9.93 2.01
CA THR A 362 22.80 11.00 2.99
C THR A 362 22.65 10.53 4.44
N SER A 363 22.52 9.22 4.65
CA SER A 363 22.34 8.63 5.98
C SER A 363 23.47 7.63 6.27
N PRO A 364 23.85 7.43 7.54
CA PRO A 364 24.92 6.50 7.91
C PRO A 364 24.50 5.02 7.86
N PHE A 365 23.30 4.73 7.37
CA PHE A 365 22.67 3.41 7.35
C PHE A 365 22.02 3.13 6.00
N LYS A 366 21.74 1.85 5.73
CA LYS A 366 21.06 1.40 4.52
C LYS A 366 19.54 1.58 4.61
N ILE A 367 18.89 1.84 3.48
CA ILE A 367 17.43 1.84 3.39
C ILE A 367 17.02 0.72 2.45
N VAL A 368 16.35 -0.29 3.01
CA VAL A 368 16.02 -1.54 2.31
C VAL A 368 14.58 -1.95 2.59
N ASN A 369 14.00 -2.77 1.72
CA ASN A 369 12.81 -3.54 2.06
C ASN A 369 13.17 -4.73 2.95
N PHE A 370 12.28 -5.14 3.86
CA PHE A 370 12.56 -6.28 4.75
C PHE A 370 12.88 -7.57 3.97
N LEU A 371 12.31 -7.74 2.76
CA LEU A 371 12.60 -8.88 1.91
C LEU A 371 14.04 -8.92 1.39
N GLU A 372 14.75 -7.80 1.34
CA GLU A 372 16.18 -7.78 0.98
C GLU A 372 17.02 -8.46 2.08
N LEU A 373 16.68 -8.25 3.35
CA LEU A 373 17.34 -8.95 4.47
C LEU A 373 16.97 -10.44 4.50
N VAL A 374 15.73 -10.78 4.16
CA VAL A 374 15.31 -12.19 3.97
C VAL A 374 16.08 -12.83 2.82
N GLY A 375 16.27 -12.11 1.71
CA GLY A 375 17.08 -12.54 0.57
C GLY A 375 18.53 -12.80 0.95
N GLU A 376 19.17 -11.85 1.65
CA GLU A 376 20.52 -11.97 2.19
C GLU A 376 20.66 -13.22 3.07
N ALA A 377 19.73 -13.44 4.01
CA ALA A 377 19.72 -14.61 4.87
C ALA A 377 19.59 -15.93 4.08
N MET A 378 18.86 -15.91 2.96
CA MET A 378 18.68 -17.07 2.07
C MET A 378 19.80 -17.26 1.04
N GLY A 379 20.76 -16.33 0.95
CA GLY A 379 21.77 -16.33 -0.12
C GLY A 379 21.18 -16.02 -1.51
N VAL A 380 20.08 -15.26 -1.55
CA VAL A 380 19.42 -14.84 -2.79
C VAL A 380 19.55 -13.32 -2.96
N GLU A 381 20.15 -12.90 -4.07
CA GLU A 381 20.26 -11.50 -4.44
C GLU A 381 19.17 -11.11 -5.43
N SER A 382 18.55 -9.94 -5.22
CA SER A 382 17.72 -9.27 -6.22
C SER A 382 18.03 -7.78 -6.20
N GLN A 383 18.60 -7.28 -7.29
CA GLN A 383 19.11 -5.91 -7.34
C GLN A 383 17.99 -4.87 -7.32
N ASP A 384 18.12 -3.91 -6.41
CA ASP A 384 17.25 -2.74 -6.34
C ASP A 384 17.72 -1.62 -7.29
N LEU A 385 17.50 -1.84 -8.59
CA LEU A 385 17.81 -0.85 -9.63
C LEU A 385 17.06 0.47 -9.42
N PHE A 386 15.83 0.41 -8.90
CA PHE A 386 15.05 1.62 -8.61
C PHE A 386 15.77 2.53 -7.59
N LYS A 387 16.27 1.98 -6.48
CA LYS A 387 17.04 2.78 -5.51
C LYS A 387 18.35 3.28 -6.10
N GLN A 388 19.07 2.45 -6.84
CA GLN A 388 20.34 2.87 -7.50
C GLN A 388 20.12 4.10 -8.37
N TRP A 389 19.13 4.05 -9.27
CA TRP A 389 18.77 5.18 -10.13
C TRP A 389 18.24 6.37 -9.34
N LYS A 390 17.37 6.15 -8.36
CA LYS A 390 16.82 7.23 -7.55
C LYS A 390 17.91 7.96 -6.77
N MET A 391 18.91 7.26 -6.24
CA MET A 391 20.04 7.87 -5.51
C MET A 391 20.91 8.77 -6.39
N MET A 392 20.90 8.60 -7.72
CA MET A 392 21.64 9.49 -8.63
C MET A 392 21.07 10.91 -8.62
N GLN A 393 19.77 11.08 -8.33
CA GLN A 393 19.06 12.36 -8.36
C GLN A 393 19.24 13.13 -9.67
N ASP A 394 19.50 12.42 -10.76
CA ASP A 394 19.85 12.96 -12.07
C ASP A 394 19.17 12.11 -13.15
N VAL A 395 18.16 12.69 -13.81
CA VAL A 395 17.38 11.97 -14.83
C VAL A 395 18.19 11.68 -16.08
N ASP A 396 19.13 12.56 -16.46
CA ASP A 396 19.93 12.38 -17.68
C ASP A 396 20.86 11.19 -17.52
N ARG A 397 21.47 11.05 -16.34
CA ARG A 397 22.29 9.89 -16.00
C ARG A 397 21.49 8.59 -15.95
N VAL A 398 20.34 8.59 -15.30
CA VAL A 398 19.48 7.39 -15.26
C VAL A 398 19.01 7.02 -16.66
N LEU A 399 18.60 8.00 -17.48
CA LEU A 399 18.14 7.76 -18.84
C LEU A 399 19.25 7.15 -19.70
N ALA A 400 20.49 7.62 -19.56
CA ALA A 400 21.65 7.05 -20.25
C ALA A 400 21.89 5.58 -19.87
N GLU A 401 21.72 5.21 -18.59
CA GLU A 401 21.86 3.82 -18.14
C GLU A 401 20.76 2.89 -18.65
N VAL A 402 19.53 3.39 -18.80
CA VAL A 402 18.38 2.55 -19.21
C VAL A 402 18.05 2.62 -20.69
N ALA A 403 18.76 3.43 -21.49
CA ALA A 403 18.41 3.74 -22.88
C ALA A 403 18.39 2.49 -23.78
N GLU A 404 19.36 1.59 -23.61
CA GLU A 404 19.43 0.33 -24.36
C GLU A 404 18.22 -0.55 -24.05
N GLN A 405 17.98 -0.83 -22.76
CA GLN A 405 16.87 -1.66 -22.30
C GLN A 405 15.51 -1.05 -22.68
N ALA A 406 15.37 0.27 -22.59
CA ALA A 406 14.18 1.00 -23.02
C ALA A 406 13.91 0.81 -24.52
N THR A 407 14.94 0.96 -25.35
CA THR A 407 14.85 0.78 -26.81
C THR A 407 14.48 -0.66 -27.16
N THR A 408 15.14 -1.65 -26.55
CA THR A 408 14.82 -3.07 -26.71
C THR A 408 13.39 -3.40 -26.27
N ALA A 409 12.89 -2.74 -25.23
CA ALA A 409 11.51 -2.89 -24.75
C ALA A 409 10.46 -2.13 -25.59
N GLY A 410 10.88 -1.44 -26.66
CA GLY A 410 10.03 -0.64 -27.54
C GLY A 410 9.41 0.56 -26.82
N LEU A 411 10.16 1.20 -25.92
CA LEU A 411 9.75 2.40 -25.20
C LEU A 411 10.34 3.65 -25.87
N ASP A 412 9.51 4.69 -25.97
CA ASP A 412 9.94 6.02 -26.37
C ASP A 412 10.74 6.70 -25.23
N LEU A 413 11.92 7.24 -25.53
CA LEU A 413 12.85 7.77 -24.52
C LEU A 413 12.33 9.04 -23.84
N ASP A 414 11.57 9.87 -24.55
CA ASP A 414 10.93 11.06 -23.95
C ASP A 414 9.90 10.63 -22.91
N THR A 415 9.06 9.64 -23.25
CA THR A 415 8.12 9.02 -22.30
C THR A 415 8.85 8.41 -21.11
N VAL A 416 9.99 7.73 -21.33
CA VAL A 416 10.81 7.17 -20.23
C VAL A 416 11.30 8.27 -19.31
N ARG A 417 11.83 9.37 -19.87
CA ARG A 417 12.28 10.54 -19.12
C ARG A 417 11.16 11.12 -18.27
N GLU A 418 9.97 11.33 -18.84
CA GLU A 418 8.82 11.87 -18.12
C GLU A 418 8.41 10.97 -16.94
N VAL A 419 8.40 9.65 -17.13
CA VAL A 419 8.10 8.68 -16.07
C VAL A 419 9.18 8.72 -14.98
N LEU A 420 10.47 8.75 -15.33
CA LEU A 420 11.56 8.84 -14.36
C LEU A 420 11.43 10.11 -13.50
N VAL A 421 11.17 11.27 -14.11
CA VAL A 421 10.92 12.51 -13.35
C VAL A 421 9.70 12.38 -12.46
N ALA A 422 8.56 11.96 -13.01
CA ALA A 422 7.27 12.02 -12.30
C ALA A 422 7.09 10.92 -11.24
N HIS A 423 7.67 9.74 -11.45
CA HIS A 423 7.39 8.52 -10.67
C HIS A 423 8.63 7.90 -10.03
N MET A 424 9.81 8.49 -10.21
CA MET A 424 11.01 8.13 -9.45
C MET A 424 11.53 9.34 -8.69
N LEU A 425 11.94 10.41 -9.36
CA LEU A 425 12.58 11.55 -8.71
C LEU A 425 11.59 12.42 -7.91
N ARG A 426 10.39 12.68 -8.44
CA ARG A 426 9.35 13.45 -7.73
C ARG A 426 8.55 12.64 -6.70
N GLU A 427 8.68 11.31 -6.67
CA GLU A 427 8.11 10.48 -5.60
C GLU A 427 9.02 10.56 -4.36
N GLN A 428 9.26 11.77 -3.87
CA GLN A 428 10.25 12.07 -2.85
C GLN A 428 9.74 13.26 -2.02
N PRO A 429 8.88 13.01 -1.02
CA PRO A 429 8.23 14.08 -0.26
C PRO A 429 9.25 14.91 0.53
N LEU A 430 10.32 14.28 1.02
CA LEU A 430 11.42 14.93 1.72
C LEU A 430 12.62 15.04 0.75
N PRO A 431 13.16 16.25 0.48
CA PRO A 431 14.34 16.42 -0.36
C PRO A 431 15.57 15.67 0.19
N VAL A 432 16.41 15.15 -0.70
CA VAL A 432 17.70 14.54 -0.35
C VAL A 432 18.73 15.66 -0.22
N GLY A 433 19.47 15.69 0.89
CA GLY A 433 20.45 16.72 1.19
C GLY A 433 20.72 16.84 2.70
N PRO A 434 21.55 17.82 3.12
CA PRO A 434 21.82 18.06 4.53
C PRO A 434 20.52 18.31 5.30
N ARG A 435 20.23 17.48 6.30
CA ARG A 435 19.08 17.66 7.20
C ARG A 435 19.46 18.54 8.39
N LYS A 436 18.60 19.49 8.76
CA LYS A 436 18.65 20.06 10.11
C LYS A 436 18.06 19.02 11.08
N PRO A 437 18.70 18.72 12.22
CA PRO A 437 18.12 17.83 13.20
C PRO A 437 16.70 18.28 13.57
N SER A 438 15.75 17.35 13.47
CA SER A 438 14.38 17.58 13.91
C SER A 438 14.32 17.74 15.43
N ALA A 439 13.38 18.56 15.92
CA ALA A 439 13.15 18.68 17.36
C ALA A 439 12.72 17.32 17.93
N PRO A 440 13.24 16.92 19.12
CA PRO A 440 12.86 15.67 19.74
C PRO A 440 11.36 15.62 19.97
N ALA A 441 10.73 14.48 19.66
CA ALA A 441 9.32 14.28 19.90
C ALA A 441 9.03 14.30 21.41
N PRO A 442 7.82 14.69 21.85
CA PRO A 442 7.33 14.24 23.15
C PRO A 442 7.39 12.71 23.17
N VAL A 443 7.90 12.14 24.28
CA VAL A 443 8.03 10.69 24.46
C VAL A 443 6.65 10.07 24.25
N ALA A 444 6.46 9.39 23.12
CA ALA A 444 5.33 8.49 22.98
C ALA A 444 5.50 7.41 24.05
N PRO A 445 4.44 7.01 24.78
CA PRO A 445 4.57 5.89 25.71
C PRO A 445 5.18 4.70 24.97
N PRO A 446 6.07 3.92 25.60
CA PRO A 446 6.66 2.76 24.97
C PRO A 446 5.53 1.84 24.51
N HIS A 447 5.33 1.80 23.20
CA HIS A 447 4.58 0.74 22.57
C HIS A 447 5.66 -0.22 22.12
N GLY A 448 5.68 -1.46 22.61
CA GLY A 448 6.61 -2.43 22.03
C GLY A 448 6.39 -2.55 20.51
N PHE A 449 7.15 -3.44 19.85
CA PHE A 449 6.83 -3.86 18.48
C PHE A 449 5.37 -4.32 18.33
N PHE A 450 4.69 -4.62 19.46
CA PHE A 450 3.27 -4.88 19.57
C PHE A 450 2.59 -3.80 20.44
N PRO A 451 1.51 -3.15 20.00
CA PRO A 451 0.52 -2.60 20.91
C PRO A 451 -0.34 -3.74 21.48
N GLU A 452 -0.88 -3.59 22.70
CA GLU A 452 -1.97 -4.45 23.21
C GLU A 452 -3.20 -4.45 22.29
#